data_AF-A0A920H4G4-F1
#
_entry.id   AF-A0A920H4G4-F1
#
_cell.length_a   1.000
_cell.length_b   1.000
_cell.length_c   1.000
_cell.angle_alpha   90.00
_cell.angle_beta   90.00
_cell.angle_gamma   90.00
#
_symmetry.space_group_name_H-M   'P 1'
#
loop_
_entity.id
_entity.type
_entity.pdbx_description
1 polymer ?
#
loop_
_entity_poly.entity_id
_entity_poly.type
_entity_poly.pdbx_seq_one_letter_code
_entity_poly.pdbx_strand_id
1 'polypeptide(L)'
;MKLDNKVFYSHGDKLNYGVLFVNLGTPKSASVRDVRIYLREFLSDSRVIELPKIFWWFILNFIILIFRPKKSAKLYSKIWSKNGSPLLVNSQSLVNKVRDGIKRNME
;
A
#
# COMPACT_ATOMS: atom_id res chain seq x y z
N MET A 1 15.49 -2.99 -10.40
CA MET A 1 15.52 -4.41 -10.00
C MET A 1 15.44 -5.25 -11.27
N LYS A 2 16.60 -5.66 -11.80
CA LYS A 2 16.64 -6.57 -12.95
C LYS A 2 16.30 -7.95 -12.40
N LEU A 3 15.19 -8.53 -12.83
CA LEU A 3 14.95 -9.95 -12.66
C LEU A 3 15.80 -10.62 -13.74
N ASP A 4 17.02 -11.03 -13.37
CA ASP A 4 17.84 -11.86 -14.25
C ASP A 4 17.08 -13.17 -14.47
N ASN A 5 16.49 -13.29 -15.66
CA ASN A 5 15.62 -14.40 -16.05
C ASN A 5 16.46 -15.63 -16.41
N LYS A 6 17.37 -16.01 -15.51
CA LYS A 6 18.18 -17.23 -15.60
C LYS A 6 17.42 -18.36 -14.92
N VAL A 7 16.59 -19.05 -15.69
CA VAL A 7 15.91 -20.27 -15.23
C VAL A 7 16.92 -21.42 -15.25
N PHE A 8 17.84 -21.44 -14.28
CA PHE A 8 18.67 -22.60 -13.96
C PHE A 8 18.17 -23.16 -12.62
N TYR A 9 17.13 -23.98 -12.68
CA TYR A 9 16.72 -24.81 -11.54
C TYR A 9 17.30 -26.20 -11.75
N SER A 10 18.21 -26.62 -10.87
CA SER A 10 18.71 -27.99 -10.83
C SER A 10 17.91 -28.79 -9.80
N HIS A 11 17.57 -30.04 -10.13
CA HIS A 11 16.97 -30.94 -9.14
C HIS A 11 17.93 -31.11 -7.95
N GLY A 12 17.48 -30.68 -6.76
CA GLY A 12 18.31 -30.63 -5.54
C GLY A 12 18.58 -29.21 -5.01
N ASP A 13 18.24 -28.16 -5.78
CA ASP A 13 18.39 -26.77 -5.32
C ASP A 13 17.47 -26.48 -4.13
N LYS A 14 17.99 -25.78 -3.12
CA LYS A 14 17.22 -25.32 -1.96
C LYS A 14 16.11 -24.40 -2.45
N LEU A 15 14.85 -24.78 -2.19
CA LEU A 15 13.69 -23.96 -2.55
C LEU A 15 13.71 -22.64 -1.79
N ASN A 16 13.81 -21.53 -2.53
CA ASN A 16 13.70 -20.18 -1.99
C ASN A 16 12.26 -19.69 -2.18
N TYR A 17 11.53 -19.49 -1.08
CA TYR A 17 10.16 -18.98 -1.14
C TYR A 17 10.15 -17.45 -1.12
N GLY A 18 9.53 -16.85 -2.13
CA GLY A 18 9.19 -15.42 -2.15
C GLY A 18 7.71 -15.23 -1.88
N VAL A 19 7.35 -14.53 -0.81
CA VAL A 19 5.95 -14.18 -0.51
C VAL A 19 5.76 -12.67 -0.61
N LEU A 20 4.92 -12.24 -1.54
CA LEU A 20 4.60 -10.83 -1.76
C LEU A 20 3.26 -10.47 -1.11
N PHE A 21 3.30 -9.60 -0.11
CA PHE A 21 2.11 -9.00 0.49
C PHE A 21 1.79 -7.69 -0.21
N VAL A 22 0.60 -7.60 -0.80
CA VAL A 22 0.12 -6.40 -1.49
C VAL A 22 -1.10 -5.82 -0.79
N ASN A 23 -1.17 -4.50 -0.72
CA ASN A 23 -2.30 -3.76 -0.20
C ASN A 23 -2.36 -2.38 -0.87
N LEU A 24 -3.49 -1.69 -0.77
CA LEU A 24 -3.67 -0.30 -1.23
C LEU A 24 -2.77 0.68 -0.45
N GLY A 25 -2.34 0.28 0.75
CA GLY A 25 -1.51 1.10 1.61
C GLY A 25 -2.34 2.07 2.46
N THR A 26 -1.65 3.05 3.02
CA THR A 26 -2.20 4.01 3.98
C THR A 26 -1.38 5.30 3.91
N PRO A 27 -1.93 6.49 4.22
CA PRO A 27 -1.14 7.71 4.24
C PRO A 27 0.01 7.61 5.24
N LYS A 28 1.10 8.35 4.99
CA LYS A 28 2.28 8.37 5.87
C LYS A 28 1.96 8.85 7.29
N SER A 29 1.01 9.77 7.42
CA SER A 29 0.47 10.23 8.70
C SER A 29 -0.99 10.63 8.56
N ALA A 30 -1.67 10.88 9.69
CA ALA A 30 -3.01 11.45 9.69
C ALA A 30 -3.04 12.96 9.37
N SER A 31 -1.91 13.58 8.99
CA SER A 31 -1.88 14.98 8.60
C SER A 31 -2.61 15.22 7.28
N VAL A 32 -3.23 16.39 7.13
CA VAL A 32 -3.97 16.74 5.90
C VAL A 32 -3.07 16.68 4.66
N ARG A 33 -1.78 17.02 4.80
CA ARG A 33 -0.80 16.98 3.71
C ARG A 33 -0.57 15.55 3.22
N ASP A 34 -0.27 14.63 4.14
CA ASP A 34 0.03 13.24 3.76
C ASP A 34 -1.21 12.51 3.25
N VAL A 35 -2.38 12.81 3.81
CA VAL A 35 -3.67 12.31 3.31
C VAL A 35 -3.97 12.84 1.92
N ARG A 36 -3.65 14.12 1.62
CA ARG A 36 -3.80 14.68 0.27
C ARG A 36 -2.89 13.95 -0.73
N ILE A 37 -1.64 13.68 -0.37
CA ILE A 37 -0.69 12.96 -1.24
C ILE A 37 -1.22 11.55 -1.53
N TYR A 38 -1.59 10.81 -0.49
CA TYR A 38 -2.19 9.47 -0.63
C TYR A 38 -3.44 9.48 -1.51
N LEU A 39 -4.38 10.41 -1.28
CA LEU A 39 -5.60 10.51 -2.08
C LEU A 39 -5.31 10.85 -3.54
N ARG A 40 -4.30 11.68 -3.81
CA ARG A 40 -3.89 12.00 -5.18
C ARG A 40 -3.38 10.76 -5.88
N GLU A 41 -2.47 10.00 -5.26
CA GLU A 41 -1.92 8.77 -5.85
C GLU A 41 -3.02 7.74 -6.09
N PHE A 42 -3.83 7.46 -5.07
CA PHE A 42 -4.89 6.47 -5.13
C PHE A 42 -5.96 6.80 -6.19
N LEU A 43 -6.41 8.06 -6.24
CA LEU A 43 -7.46 8.46 -7.16
C LEU A 43 -6.94 8.81 -8.56
N SER A 44 -5.64 8.92 -8.78
CA SER A 44 -5.08 9.11 -10.14
C SER A 44 -5.01 7.80 -10.93
N ASP A 45 -5.18 6.65 -10.27
CA ASP A 45 -5.13 5.34 -10.91
C ASP A 45 -6.38 5.10 -11.77
N SER A 46 -6.17 4.84 -13.07
CA SER A 46 -7.26 4.53 -14.02
C SER A 46 -7.94 3.18 -13.76
N ARG A 47 -7.37 2.33 -12.90
CA ARG A 47 -8.01 1.08 -12.43
C ARG A 47 -9.02 1.34 -11.32
N VAL A 48 -8.94 2.49 -10.65
CA VAL A 48 -9.86 2.89 -9.57
C VAL A 48 -11.01 3.73 -10.12
N ILE A 49 -10.75 4.50 -11.19
CA ILE A 49 -11.70 5.44 -11.78
C ILE A 49 -11.82 5.23 -13.28
N GLU A 50 -13.05 5.02 -13.76
CA GLU A 50 -13.36 4.67 -15.16
C GLU A 50 -13.63 5.89 -16.07
N LEU A 51 -13.64 7.11 -15.52
CA LEU A 51 -13.90 8.34 -16.29
C LEU A 51 -12.71 8.70 -17.20
N PRO A 52 -12.95 9.39 -18.33
CA PRO A 52 -11.87 9.87 -19.19
C PRO A 52 -10.88 10.73 -18.41
N LYS A 53 -9.57 10.46 -18.60
CA LYS A 53 -8.48 11.01 -17.78
C LYS A 53 -8.51 12.53 -17.65
N ILE A 54 -8.88 13.24 -18.72
CA ILE A 54 -8.90 14.70 -18.73
C ILE A 54 -9.97 15.26 -17.78
N PHE A 55 -11.21 14.79 -17.88
CA PHE A 55 -12.31 15.23 -17.02
C PHE A 55 -12.05 14.87 -15.57
N TRP A 56 -11.55 13.64 -15.34
CA TRP A 56 -11.22 13.22 -13.99
C TRP A 56 -10.07 14.02 -13.37
N TRP A 57 -9.05 14.36 -14.16
CA TRP A 57 -7.95 15.18 -13.68
C TRP A 57 -8.43 16.55 -13.17
N PHE A 58 -9.38 17.19 -13.87
CA PHE A 58 -9.99 18.43 -13.41
C PHE A 58 -10.77 18.23 -12.10
N ILE A 59 -11.63 17.21 -12.03
CA ILE A 59 -12.42 16.92 -10.82
C ILE A 59 -11.50 16.63 -9.63
N LEU A 60 -10.45 15.82 -9.84
CA LEU A 60 -9.50 15.43 -8.81
C LEU A 60 -8.78 16.66 -8.25
N ASN A 61 -8.19 17.49 -9.11
CA ASN A 61 -7.32 18.59 -8.67
C ASN A 61 -8.10 19.82 -8.17
N PHE A 62 -9.25 20.14 -8.77
CA PHE A 62 -10.01 21.36 -8.44
C PHE A 62 -11.14 21.14 -7.45
N ILE A 63 -11.60 19.90 -7.23
CA ILE A 63 -12.70 19.62 -6.29
C ILE A 63 -12.19 18.69 -5.18
N ILE A 64 -11.79 17.48 -5.54
CA ILE A 64 -11.54 16.43 -4.55
C ILE A 64 -10.35 16.78 -3.64
N LEU A 65 -9.19 17.14 -4.20
CA LEU A 65 -7.99 17.43 -3.42
C LEU A 65 -8.06 18.74 -2.63
N ILE A 66 -9.06 19.59 -2.89
CA ILE A 66 -9.32 20.80 -2.12
C ILE A 66 -10.15 20.48 -0.87
N PHE A 67 -11.26 19.77 -1.02
CA PHE A 67 -12.23 19.56 0.07
C PHE A 67 -12.03 18.27 0.86
N ARG A 68 -11.74 17.16 0.17
CA ARG A 68 -11.75 15.81 0.77
C ARG A 68 -10.64 15.56 1.80
N PRO A 69 -9.39 16.02 1.62
CA PRO A 69 -8.30 15.68 2.53
C PRO A 69 -8.55 16.08 3.98
N LYS A 70 -9.19 17.24 4.23
CA LYS A 70 -9.50 17.70 5.59
C LYS A 70 -10.48 16.75 6.31
N LYS A 71 -11.52 16.28 5.59
CA LYS A 71 -12.50 15.34 6.14
C LYS A 71 -11.87 13.96 6.37
N SER A 72 -11.11 13.46 5.39
CA SER A 72 -10.42 12.16 5.49
C SER A 72 -9.36 12.16 6.60
N ALA A 73 -8.58 13.23 6.73
CA ALA A 73 -7.56 13.35 7.78
C ALA A 73 -8.18 13.22 9.18
N LYS A 74 -9.31 13.89 9.44
CA LYS A 74 -10.02 13.74 10.72
C LYS A 74 -10.43 12.29 10.99
N LEU A 75 -10.86 11.54 9.97
CA LEU A 75 -11.20 10.13 10.12
C LEU A 75 -9.97 9.27 10.39
N TYR A 76 -8.88 9.49 9.65
CA TYR A 76 -7.60 8.82 9.92
C TYR A 76 -7.10 9.12 11.33
N SER A 77 -7.18 10.36 11.80
CA SER A 77 -6.77 10.75 13.15
C SER A 77 -7.55 10.02 14.24
N LYS A 78 -8.85 9.73 14.02
CA LYS A 78 -9.68 9.01 15.01
C LYS A 78 -9.20 7.58 15.27
N ILE A 79 -8.63 6.93 14.26
CA ILE A 79 -8.16 5.54 14.33
C ILE A 79 -6.63 5.44 14.40
N TRP A 80 -5.93 6.59 14.48
CA TRP A 80 -4.48 6.61 14.46
C TRP A 80 -3.92 6.18 15.82
N SER A 81 -3.03 5.20 15.81
CA SER A 81 -2.35 4.73 17.01
C SER A 81 -0.99 5.41 17.18
N LYS A 82 -0.38 5.28 18.37
CA LYS A 82 1.02 5.71 18.60
C LYS A 82 2.01 5.03 17.65
N ASN A 83 1.69 3.81 17.23
CA ASN A 83 2.52 2.99 16.35
C ASN A 83 2.25 3.25 14.85
N GLY A 84 1.33 4.17 14.52
CA GLY A 84 0.94 4.51 13.15
C GLY A 84 -0.42 3.98 12.74
N SER A 85 -0.62 3.85 11.43
CA SER A 85 -1.86 3.33 10.83
C SER A 85 -2.10 1.87 11.25
N PRO A 86 -3.31 1.53 11.72
CA PRO A 86 -3.67 0.15 12.08
C PRO A 86 -3.39 -0.85 10.94
N LEU A 87 -3.63 -0.44 9.70
CA LEU A 87 -3.41 -1.29 8.52
C LEU A 87 -1.94 -1.66 8.38
N LEU A 88 -1.04 -0.68 8.49
CA LEU A 88 0.39 -0.90 8.33
C LEU A 88 0.95 -1.74 9.48
N VAL A 89 0.58 -1.41 10.73
CA VAL A 89 1.01 -2.13 11.93
C VAL A 89 0.58 -3.61 11.86
N ASN A 90 -0.68 -3.87 11.54
CA ASN A 90 -1.19 -5.23 11.45
C ASN A 90 -0.58 -5.99 10.26
N SER A 91 -0.37 -5.32 9.13
CA SER A 91 0.29 -5.94 7.97
C SER A 91 1.73 -6.33 8.29
N GLN A 92 2.48 -5.47 9.00
CA GLN A 92 3.85 -5.78 9.43
C GLN A 92 3.88 -6.98 10.39
N SER A 93 2.94 -7.03 11.33
CA SER A 93 2.78 -8.16 12.25
C SER A 93 2.49 -9.47 11.50
N LEU A 94 1.60 -9.42 10.51
CA LEU A 94 1.27 -10.57 9.68
C LEU A 94 2.48 -11.06 8.87
N VAL A 95 3.22 -10.15 8.24
CA VAL A 95 4.44 -10.47 7.49
C VAL A 95 5.46 -11.16 8.38
N ASN A 96 5.67 -10.66 9.60
CA ASN A 96 6.60 -11.27 10.55
C ASN A 96 6.16 -12.69 10.94
N LYS A 97 4.89 -12.87 11.29
CA LYS A 97 4.34 -14.19 11.66
C LYS A 97 4.46 -15.21 10.53
N VAL A 98 4.18 -14.80 9.29
CA VAL A 98 4.30 -15.68 8.12
C VAL A 98 5.76 -16.01 7.85
N ARG A 99 6.66 -15.04 7.94
CA ARG A 99 8.11 -15.27 7.82
C ARG A 99 8.61 -16.29 8.84
N ASP A 100 8.21 -16.15 10.09
CA ASP A 100 8.62 -17.06 11.17
C ASP A 100 7.98 -18.45 11.02
N GLY A 101 6.75 -18.52 10.51
CA GLY A 101 6.09 -19.77 10.16
C GLY A 101 6.81 -20.52 9.04
N ILE A 102 7.22 -19.80 7.98
CA ILE A 102 7.97 -20.40 6.86
C ILE A 102 9.32 -20.92 7.35
N LYS A 103 10.07 -20.15 8.16
CA LYS A 103 11.35 -20.59 8.72
C LYS A 103 11.24 -21.88 9.54
N ARG A 104 10.26 -21.95 10.45
CA ARG A 104 10.03 -23.13 11.30
C ARG A 104 9.69 -24.39 10.53
N ASN A 105 9.10 -24.27 9.34
CA ASN A 105 8.76 -25.42 8.49
C ASN A 105 9.90 -25.82 7.54
N MET A 106 10.99 -25.04 7.50
CA MET A 106 12.17 -25.28 6.65
C MET A 106 13.39 -25.78 7.44
N GLU A 107 13.35 -25.70 8.77
CA GLU A 107 14.25 -26.40 9.70
C GLU A 107 13.69 -27.79 10.01
#